data_AF-A0A2D6XT47-F1
#
_entry.id   AF-A0A2D6XT47-F1
#
_cell.length_a   1.000
_cell.length_b   1.000
_cell.length_c   1.000
_cell.angle_alpha   90.00
_cell.angle_beta   90.00
_cell.angle_gamma   90.00
#
_symmetry.space_group_name_H-M   'P 1'
#
loop_
_entity.id
_entity.type
_entity.pdbx_description
1 polymer ?
#
loop_
_entity_poly.entity_id
_entity_poly.type
_entity_poly.pdbx_seq_one_letter_code
_entity_poly.pdbx_strand_id
1 'polypeptide(L)'
;MNLESDQTEYQLDPQRWISTLPLYSKQKGNSEVKKYSIGIILFVFSLVLISIIKNETKNLQKEITNLEDSTNSIKFELYQARLDHEVITSPENISRLAKEHLESDFNYYKQSQIRHLNQKKKIITKLEKTKLKKIIINKTINKGAKIAKKLQFTKKIKINKTELVKSQYIYSKPKNLPHDIKLRIAKKIETKKNELKKFYSDPHEIIKSKKARQWMGLQMVKVFLGIPIVPGK
;
A
#
# COMPACT_ATOMS: atom_id res chain seq x y z
N MET A 1 -35.77 -86.18 -58.28
CA MET A 1 -35.19 -85.00 -58.96
C MET A 1 -36.34 -84.04 -59.23
N ASN A 2 -36.47 -82.84 -58.69
CA ASN A 2 -35.75 -82.09 -57.64
C ASN A 2 -36.83 -81.24 -56.94
N LEU A 3 -36.85 -81.22 -55.60
CA LEU A 3 -37.55 -80.18 -54.85
C LEU A 3 -36.62 -78.96 -54.81
N GLU A 4 -36.94 -77.92 -55.57
CA GLU A 4 -36.25 -76.64 -55.50
C GLU A 4 -37.11 -75.71 -54.64
N SER A 5 -36.61 -75.38 -53.44
CA SER A 5 -37.30 -74.61 -52.42
C SER A 5 -37.39 -73.14 -52.82
N ASP A 6 -38.59 -72.56 -52.74
CA ASP A 6 -38.85 -71.12 -52.78
C ASP A 6 -38.01 -70.38 -51.72
N GLN A 7 -36.91 -69.74 -52.14
CA GLN A 7 -36.04 -68.95 -51.27
C GLN A 7 -36.19 -67.43 -51.47
N THR A 8 -37.21 -66.92 -52.18
CA THR A 8 -37.26 -65.51 -52.56
C THR A 8 -38.04 -64.58 -51.62
N GLU A 9 -38.65 -65.05 -50.53
CA GLU A 9 -39.57 -64.21 -49.73
C GLU A 9 -39.00 -63.60 -48.44
N TYR A 10 -37.74 -63.85 -48.09
CA TYR A 10 -37.16 -63.40 -46.80
C TYR A 10 -35.80 -62.69 -46.91
N GLN A 11 -35.64 -61.79 -47.89
CA GLN A 11 -34.51 -60.85 -47.84
C GLN A 11 -34.79 -59.77 -46.79
N LEU A 12 -34.23 -59.99 -45.59
CA LEU A 12 -34.17 -59.01 -44.51
C LEU A 12 -33.38 -57.79 -44.99
N ASP A 13 -34.07 -56.72 -45.40
CA ASP A 13 -33.45 -55.42 -45.70
C ASP A 13 -32.93 -54.79 -44.39
N PRO A 14 -31.61 -54.72 -44.18
CA PRO A 14 -31.04 -54.16 -42.95
C PRO A 14 -31.27 -52.64 -42.84
N GLN A 15 -31.59 -51.95 -43.93
CA GLN A 15 -31.78 -50.49 -43.96
C GLN A 15 -33.13 -50.03 -43.41
N ARG A 16 -34.12 -50.93 -43.36
CA ARG A 16 -35.50 -50.62 -42.94
C ARG A 16 -35.60 -50.12 -41.49
N TRP A 17 -34.66 -50.47 -40.63
CA TRP A 17 -34.65 -50.12 -39.20
C TRP A 17 -33.82 -48.86 -38.88
N ILE A 18 -33.03 -48.37 -39.84
CA ILE A 18 -32.11 -47.25 -39.60
C ILE A 18 -32.86 -45.93 -39.42
N SER A 19 -34.05 -45.81 -40.03
CA SER A 19 -34.96 -44.67 -39.86
C SER A 19 -35.70 -44.66 -38.51
N THR A 20 -35.69 -45.79 -37.78
CA THR A 20 -36.32 -45.91 -36.45
C THR A 20 -35.34 -45.66 -35.30
N LEU A 21 -34.04 -45.58 -35.59
CA LEU A 21 -33.05 -45.22 -34.58
C LEU A 21 -33.14 -43.73 -34.29
N PRO A 22 -33.25 -43.31 -33.02
CA PRO A 22 -33.12 -41.90 -32.68
C PRO A 22 -31.74 -41.45 -33.15
N LEU A 23 -31.70 -40.50 -34.08
CA LEU A 23 -30.49 -39.79 -34.45
C LEU A 23 -29.90 -39.23 -33.15
N TYR A 24 -28.88 -39.91 -32.62
CA TYR A 24 -28.09 -39.42 -31.51
C TYR A 24 -27.37 -38.18 -32.02
N SER A 25 -28.04 -37.03 -31.89
CA SER A 25 -27.45 -35.75 -32.16
C SER A 25 -26.17 -35.69 -31.35
N LYS A 26 -25.05 -35.43 -32.03
CA LYS A 26 -23.73 -35.28 -31.43
C LYS A 26 -23.72 -33.97 -30.64
N GLN A 27 -24.46 -33.92 -29.54
CA GLN A 27 -24.49 -32.79 -28.61
C GLN A 27 -23.29 -32.89 -27.68
N LYS A 28 -22.22 -32.17 -28.07
CA LYS A 28 -21.43 -31.30 -27.18
C LYS A 28 -21.30 -31.80 -25.74
N GLY A 29 -20.57 -32.90 -25.52
CA GLY A 29 -20.18 -33.34 -24.18
C GLY A 29 -19.21 -32.34 -23.57
N ASN A 30 -19.71 -31.38 -22.78
CA ASN A 30 -18.94 -30.45 -21.95
C ASN A 30 -19.80 -29.58 -20.98
N SER A 31 -21.10 -29.84 -20.81
CA SER A 31 -22.01 -28.89 -20.13
C SER A 31 -22.38 -29.25 -18.69
N GLU A 32 -22.20 -30.49 -18.23
CA GLU A 32 -22.63 -30.88 -16.87
C GLU A 32 -21.53 -30.72 -15.82
N VAL A 33 -20.30 -31.15 -16.13
CA VAL A 33 -19.14 -30.96 -15.23
C VAL A 33 -18.84 -29.48 -14.99
N LYS A 34 -19.14 -28.61 -15.96
CA LYS A 34 -18.98 -27.14 -15.83
C LYS A 34 -20.01 -26.49 -14.90
N LYS A 35 -21.18 -27.10 -14.67
CA LYS A 35 -22.22 -26.52 -13.79
C LYS A 35 -21.77 -26.50 -12.32
N TYR A 36 -21.09 -27.55 -11.89
CA TYR A 36 -20.60 -27.70 -10.50
C TYR A 36 -19.17 -27.21 -10.31
N SER A 37 -18.42 -26.99 -11.41
CA SER A 37 -17.04 -26.49 -11.39
C SER A 37 -16.90 -25.14 -10.67
N ILE A 38 -17.84 -24.21 -10.89
CA ILE A 38 -17.83 -22.90 -10.22
C ILE A 38 -18.00 -23.02 -8.70
N GLY A 39 -18.89 -23.92 -8.25
CA GLY A 39 -19.20 -24.12 -6.83
C GLY A 39 -18.03 -24.74 -6.07
N ILE A 40 -17.34 -25.69 -6.70
CA ILE A 40 -16.14 -26.32 -6.14
C ILE A 40 -15.01 -25.30 -6.01
N ILE A 41 -14.81 -24.43 -7.00
CA ILE A 41 -13.80 -23.37 -6.95
C ILE A 41 -14.12 -22.36 -5.83
N LEU A 42 -15.37 -21.93 -5.71
CA LEU A 42 -15.79 -21.03 -4.62
C LEU A 42 -15.61 -21.68 -3.24
N PHE A 43 -15.92 -22.97 -3.12
CA PHE A 43 -15.74 -23.71 -1.87
C PHE A 43 -14.27 -23.80 -1.45
N VAL A 44 -13.37 -24.14 -2.38
CA VAL A 44 -11.92 -24.16 -2.13
C VAL A 44 -11.42 -22.76 -1.76
N PHE A 45 -11.92 -21.73 -2.44
CA PHE A 45 -11.57 -20.34 -2.13
C PHE A 45 -12.03 -19.92 -0.72
N SER A 46 -13.25 -20.30 -0.30
CA SER A 46 -13.75 -20.07 1.06
C SER A 46 -12.89 -20.75 2.13
N LEU A 47 -12.40 -21.97 1.88
CA LEU A 47 -11.50 -22.67 2.81
C LEU A 47 -10.14 -21.96 2.95
N VAL A 48 -9.59 -21.44 1.86
CA VAL A 48 -8.34 -20.66 1.88
C VAL A 48 -8.55 -19.34 2.64
N LEU A 49 -9.65 -18.63 2.35
CA LEU A 49 -10.01 -17.39 3.06
C LEU A 49 -10.20 -17.62 4.56
N ILE A 50 -10.88 -18.70 4.97
CA ILE A 50 -11.09 -19.01 6.39
C ILE A 50 -9.75 -19.20 7.12
N SER A 51 -8.78 -19.81 6.45
CA SER A 51 -7.46 -20.08 7.03
C SER A 51 -6.67 -18.78 7.25
N ILE A 52 -6.73 -17.87 6.28
CA ILE A 52 -6.10 -16.54 6.38
C ILE A 52 -6.74 -15.74 7.52
N ILE A 53 -8.07 -15.66 7.56
CA ILE A 53 -8.81 -14.95 8.61
C ILE A 53 -8.52 -15.55 9.99
N LYS A 54 -8.57 -16.88 10.11
CA LYS A 54 -8.30 -17.58 11.39
C LYS A 54 -6.89 -17.30 11.89
N ASN A 55 -5.90 -17.29 10.99
CA ASN A 55 -4.52 -16.99 11.35
C ASN A 55 -4.35 -15.56 11.89
N GLU A 56 -4.96 -14.57 11.24
CA GLU A 56 -4.95 -13.18 11.72
C GLU A 56 -5.68 -13.02 13.06
N THR A 57 -6.87 -13.64 13.21
CA THR A 57 -7.61 -13.57 14.47
C THR A 57 -6.85 -14.21 15.63
N LYS A 58 -6.07 -15.27 15.38
CA LYS A 58 -5.22 -15.90 16.39
C LYS A 58 -4.07 -14.99 16.82
N ASN A 59 -3.48 -14.23 15.89
CA ASN A 59 -2.46 -13.24 16.22
C ASN A 59 -3.03 -12.12 17.10
N LEU A 60 -4.18 -11.56 16.71
CA LEU A 60 -4.87 -10.53 17.48
C LEU A 60 -5.26 -11.03 18.88
N GLN A 61 -5.76 -12.27 19.01
CA GLN A 61 -6.06 -12.88 20.31
C GLN A 61 -4.82 -12.94 21.21
N LYS A 62 -3.65 -13.32 20.68
CA LYS A 62 -2.40 -13.37 21.46
C LYS A 62 -1.98 -11.99 21.95
N GLU A 63 -2.10 -10.97 21.10
CA GLU A 63 -1.83 -9.58 21.49
C GLU A 63 -2.79 -9.11 22.58
N ILE A 64 -4.09 -9.42 22.47
CA ILE A 64 -5.09 -9.10 23.50
C ILE A 64 -4.74 -9.76 24.83
N THR A 65 -4.42 -11.05 24.84
CA THR A 65 -4.04 -11.76 26.07
C THR A 65 -2.77 -11.18 26.70
N ASN A 66 -1.73 -10.90 25.90
CA ASN A 66 -0.52 -10.25 26.40
C ASN A 66 -0.81 -8.87 27.02
N LEU A 67 -1.68 -8.08 26.40
CA LEU A 67 -2.09 -6.78 26.91
C LEU A 67 -2.88 -6.90 28.22
N GLU A 68 -3.78 -7.88 28.32
CA GLU A 68 -4.52 -8.19 29.54
C GLU A 68 -3.58 -8.59 30.68
N ASP A 69 -2.61 -9.48 30.42
CA ASP A 69 -1.58 -9.87 31.38
C ASP A 69 -0.76 -8.67 31.86
N SER A 70 -0.31 -7.81 30.93
CA SER A 70 0.44 -6.60 31.28
C SER A 70 -0.38 -5.63 32.12
N THR A 71 -1.68 -5.50 31.83
CA THR A 71 -2.61 -4.64 32.59
C THR A 71 -2.80 -5.18 34.00
N ASN A 72 -2.94 -6.50 34.15
CA ASN A 72 -3.05 -7.15 35.44
C ASN A 72 -1.77 -7.01 36.27
N SER A 73 -0.59 -7.16 35.65
CA SER A 73 0.70 -6.94 36.30
C SER A 73 0.82 -5.50 36.83
N ILE A 74 0.53 -4.50 35.98
CA ILE A 74 0.59 -3.08 36.38
C ILE A 74 -0.40 -2.78 37.50
N LYS A 75 -1.61 -3.35 37.44
CA LYS A 75 -2.61 -3.19 38.50
C LYS A 75 -2.13 -3.76 39.84
N PHE A 76 -1.45 -4.91 39.80
CA PHE A 76 -0.86 -5.54 40.98
C PHE A 76 0.30 -4.71 41.55
N GLU A 77 1.23 -4.25 40.71
CA GLU A 77 2.34 -3.38 41.12
C GLU A 77 1.84 -2.07 41.76
N LEU A 78 0.79 -1.47 41.18
CA LEU A 78 0.18 -0.26 41.73
C LEU A 78 -0.46 -0.52 43.09
N TYR A 79 -1.09 -1.67 43.27
CA TYR A 79 -1.66 -2.07 44.56
C TYR A 79 -0.56 -2.26 45.63
N GLN A 80 0.54 -2.90 45.27
CA GLN A 80 1.72 -3.03 46.14
C GLN A 80 2.31 -1.66 46.48
N ALA A 81 2.54 -0.80 45.48
CA ALA A 81 3.07 0.54 45.69
C ALA A 81 2.16 1.41 46.57
N ARG A 82 0.83 1.23 46.49
CA ARG A 82 -0.13 1.89 47.37
C ARG A 82 0.01 1.41 48.81
N LEU A 83 0.07 0.10 49.03
CA LEU A 83 0.27 -0.49 50.36
C LEU A 83 1.60 -0.02 50.97
N ASP A 84 2.68 -0.07 50.21
CA ASP A 84 3.99 0.40 50.65
C ASP A 84 3.96 1.89 50.99
N HIS A 85 3.31 2.71 50.15
CA HIS A 85 3.13 4.12 50.44
C HIS A 85 2.35 4.33 51.74
N GLU A 86 1.25 3.61 51.96
CA GLU A 86 0.45 3.70 53.18
C GLU A 86 1.26 3.31 54.43
N VAL A 87 2.08 2.27 54.33
CA VAL A 87 2.99 1.85 55.41
C VAL A 87 4.08 2.89 55.66
N ILE A 88 4.73 3.41 54.60
CA ILE A 88 5.79 4.41 54.70
C ILE A 88 5.26 5.74 55.24
N THR A 89 4.06 6.12 54.83
CA THR A 89 3.41 7.39 55.22
C THR A 89 2.53 7.27 56.47
N SER A 90 2.52 6.11 57.13
CA SER A 90 1.84 5.97 58.41
C SER A 90 2.43 6.94 59.44
N PRO A 91 1.62 7.58 60.30
CA PRO A 91 2.10 8.60 61.25
C PRO A 91 3.23 8.10 62.15
N GLU A 92 3.15 6.84 62.57
CA GLU A 92 4.14 6.18 63.40
C GLU A 92 5.48 5.98 62.65
N ASN A 93 5.43 5.50 61.41
CA ASN A 93 6.63 5.28 60.62
C ASN A 93 7.28 6.60 60.19
N ILE A 94 6.49 7.62 59.83
CA ILE A 94 6.99 8.99 59.60
C ILE A 94 7.69 9.52 60.85
N SER A 95 7.09 9.38 62.04
CA SER A 95 7.70 9.84 63.28
C SER A 95 9.01 9.11 63.58
N ARG A 96 9.07 7.81 63.30
CA ARG A 96 10.29 7.00 63.46
C ARG A 96 11.40 7.45 62.49
N LEU A 97 11.07 7.58 61.20
CA LEU A 97 11.98 8.07 60.17
C LEU A 97 12.45 9.51 60.46
N ALA A 98 11.57 10.37 60.95
CA ALA A 98 11.91 11.72 61.37
C ALA A 98 12.94 11.69 62.49
N LYS A 99 12.77 10.84 63.50
CA LYS A 99 13.75 10.71 64.59
C LYS A 99 15.10 10.16 64.14
N GLU A 100 15.12 9.27 63.14
CA GLU A 100 16.34 8.64 62.62
C GLU A 100 17.11 9.53 61.63
N HIS A 101 16.41 10.25 60.76
CA HIS A 101 17.02 10.99 59.65
C HIS A 101 16.96 12.50 59.78
N LEU A 102 16.06 13.06 60.59
CA LEU A 102 16.07 14.48 60.90
C LEU A 102 16.80 14.65 62.21
N GLU A 103 17.91 15.40 62.18
CA GLU A 103 18.52 15.92 63.40
C GLU A 103 17.44 16.69 64.14
N SER A 104 17.18 16.32 65.40
CA SER A 104 16.20 16.98 66.28
C SER A 104 16.44 18.49 66.37
N ASP A 105 17.68 18.89 66.12
CA ASP A 105 18.18 20.24 66.27
C ASP A 105 18.21 20.89 64.89
N PHE A 106 17.04 21.21 64.35
CA PHE A 106 16.95 22.08 63.17
C PHE A 106 17.64 23.41 63.47
N ASN A 107 18.89 23.55 63.01
CA ASN A 107 19.68 24.73 63.26
C ASN A 107 19.10 25.91 62.46
N TYR A 108 18.68 26.97 63.16
CA TYR A 108 18.00 28.11 62.55
C TYR A 108 18.87 28.78 61.49
N TYR A 109 18.38 28.82 60.25
CA TYR A 109 19.14 29.36 59.12
C TYR A 109 19.23 30.88 59.21
N LYS A 110 20.44 31.45 59.18
CA LYS A 110 20.60 32.91 59.24
C LYS A 110 20.13 33.54 57.93
N GLN A 111 19.39 34.63 58.03
CA GLN A 111 18.86 35.37 56.88
C GLN A 111 19.95 35.82 55.88
N SER A 112 21.19 36.02 56.36
CA SER A 112 22.36 36.32 55.53
C SER A 112 22.73 35.18 54.57
N GLN A 113 22.58 33.93 54.98
CA GLN A 113 22.83 32.76 54.13
C GLN A 113 21.78 32.64 53.01
N ILE A 114 20.53 33.05 53.29
CA ILE A 114 19.43 33.11 52.30
C ILE A 114 19.66 34.21 51.25
N ARG A 115 20.35 35.30 51.61
CA ARG A 115 20.66 36.42 50.70
C ARG A 115 21.48 35.98 49.49
N HIS A 116 22.45 35.07 49.68
CA HIS A 116 23.27 34.52 48.58
C HIS A 116 22.43 33.67 47.60
N LEU A 117 21.43 32.94 48.11
CA LEU A 117 20.50 32.17 47.27
C LEU A 117 19.64 33.10 46.39
N ASN A 118 19.15 34.21 46.95
CA ASN A 118 18.36 35.19 46.20
C ASN A 118 19.16 35.89 45.09
N GLN A 119 20.43 36.20 45.33
CA GLN A 119 21.32 36.74 44.29
C GLN A 119 21.57 35.73 43.17
N LYS A 120 21.83 34.46 43.52
CA LYS A 120 21.99 33.37 42.54
C LYS A 120 20.72 33.17 41.70
N LYS A 121 19.54 33.24 42.31
CA LYS A 121 18.23 33.19 41.63
C LYS A 121 18.05 34.35 40.63
N LYS A 122 18.49 35.56 40.97
CA LYS A 122 18.46 36.74 40.07
C LYS A 122 19.38 36.58 38.85
N ILE A 123 20.51 35.89 39.01
CA ILE A 123 21.43 35.59 37.90
C ILE A 123 20.83 34.53 36.96
N ILE A 124 20.24 33.46 37.52
CA ILE A 124 19.60 32.39 36.74
C ILE A 124 18.45 32.95 35.88
N THR A 125 17.58 33.76 36.47
CA THR A 125 16.46 34.39 35.75
C THR A 125 16.91 35.35 34.65
N LYS A 126 18.02 36.08 34.83
CA LYS A 126 18.61 36.93 33.76
C LYS A 126 19.17 36.08 32.62
N LEU A 127 19.86 34.98 32.95
CA LEU A 127 20.42 34.05 31.98
C LEU A 127 19.32 33.39 31.13
N GLU A 128 18.21 32.96 31.75
CA GLU A 128 17.04 32.38 31.07
C GLU A 128 16.39 33.37 30.11
N LYS A 129 16.14 34.62 30.55
CA LYS A 129 15.61 35.69 29.68
C LYS A 129 16.48 35.92 28.45
N THR A 130 17.80 35.83 28.62
CA THR A 130 18.76 36.02 27.52
C THR A 130 18.74 34.85 26.53
N LYS A 131 18.63 33.61 27.02
CA LYS A 131 18.46 32.41 26.20
C LYS A 131 17.15 32.44 25.42
N LEU A 132 16.04 32.79 26.08
CA LEU A 132 14.72 32.90 25.44
C LEU A 132 14.73 33.96 24.33
N LYS A 133 15.37 35.12 24.53
CA LYS A 133 15.52 36.16 23.51
C LYS A 133 16.26 35.65 22.26
N LYS A 134 17.34 34.89 22.43
CA LYS A 134 18.08 34.26 21.31
C LYS A 134 17.22 33.25 20.54
N ILE A 135 16.44 32.42 21.25
CA ILE A 135 15.55 31.44 20.64
C ILE A 135 14.44 32.12 19.81
N ILE A 136 13.86 33.21 20.31
CA ILE A 136 12.82 33.97 19.59
C ILE A 136 13.38 34.55 18.29
N ILE A 137 14.58 35.15 18.33
CA ILE A 137 15.26 35.72 17.15
C ILE A 137 15.52 34.64 16.09
N ASN A 138 16.04 33.47 16.49
CA ASN A 138 16.26 32.36 15.57
C ASN A 138 14.94 31.86 14.94
N LYS A 139 13.86 31.83 15.73
CA LYS A 139 12.52 31.42 15.26
C LYS A 139 11.95 32.41 14.24
N THR A 140 12.14 33.72 14.40
CA THR A 140 11.71 34.72 13.41
C THR A 140 12.53 34.67 12.13
N ILE A 141 13.86 34.50 12.21
CA ILE A 141 14.73 34.32 11.03
C ILE A 141 14.30 33.08 10.23
N ASN A 142 14.06 31.95 10.90
CA ASN A 142 13.60 30.71 10.25
C ASN A 142 12.22 30.87 9.59
N LYS A 143 11.30 31.62 10.22
CA LYS A 143 10.00 31.96 9.63
C LYS A 143 10.16 32.83 8.38
N GLY A 144 11.01 33.86 8.42
CA GLY A 144 11.31 34.72 7.28
C GLY A 144 11.89 33.94 6.09
N ALA A 145 12.85 33.04 6.35
CA ALA A 145 13.41 32.17 5.32
C ALA A 145 12.37 31.21 4.70
N LYS A 146 11.45 30.68 5.50
CA LYS A 146 10.34 29.82 5.02
C LYS A 146 9.36 30.60 4.13
N ILE A 147 9.05 31.85 4.49
CA ILE A 147 8.17 32.73 3.70
C ILE A 147 8.83 33.08 2.35
N ALA A 148 10.13 33.41 2.34
CA ALA A 148 10.86 33.69 1.11
C ALA A 148 10.89 32.50 0.15
N LYS A 149 11.14 31.27 0.64
CA LYS A 149 11.06 30.05 -0.16
C LYS A 149 9.66 29.82 -0.73
N LYS A 150 8.61 30.00 0.07
CA LYS A 150 7.21 29.87 -0.39
C LYS A 150 6.90 30.83 -1.55
N LEU A 151 7.38 32.07 -1.46
CA LEU A 151 7.18 33.09 -2.50
C LEU A 151 7.87 32.71 -3.83
N GLN A 152 9.06 32.11 -3.78
CA GLN A 152 9.74 31.59 -4.97
C GLN A 152 8.94 30.45 -5.63
N PHE A 153 8.43 29.50 -4.85
CA PHE A 153 7.59 28.41 -5.38
C PHE A 153 6.30 28.93 -6.01
N THR A 154 5.63 29.90 -5.38
CA THR A 154 4.40 30.48 -5.96
C THR A 154 4.66 31.17 -7.29
N LYS A 155 5.80 31.86 -7.46
CA LYS A 155 6.20 32.46 -8.74
C LYS A 155 6.41 31.39 -9.81
N LYS A 156 7.10 30.30 -9.48
CA LYS A 156 7.36 29.18 -10.40
C LYS A 156 6.07 28.49 -10.85
N ILE A 157 5.13 28.24 -9.92
CA ILE A 157 3.82 27.65 -10.24
C ILE A 157 3.02 28.57 -11.18
N LYS A 158 3.05 29.89 -10.94
CA LYS A 158 2.38 30.87 -11.82
C LYS A 158 2.93 30.84 -13.25
N ILE A 159 4.25 30.72 -13.40
CA ILE A 159 4.91 30.58 -14.71
C ILE A 159 4.50 29.27 -15.39
N ASN A 160 4.62 28.14 -14.71
CA ASN A 160 4.26 26.83 -15.27
C ASN A 160 2.78 26.78 -15.70
N LYS A 161 1.87 27.41 -14.94
CA LYS A 161 0.45 27.48 -15.31
C LYS A 161 0.23 28.21 -16.63
N THR A 162 0.96 29.30 -16.90
CA THR A 162 0.81 30.03 -18.17
C THR A 162 1.44 29.26 -19.34
N GLU A 163 2.57 28.59 -19.14
CA GLU A 163 3.18 27.70 -20.14
C GLU A 163 2.26 26.52 -20.50
N LEU A 164 1.56 25.95 -19.53
CA LEU A 164 0.56 24.91 -19.76
C LEU A 164 -0.61 25.41 -20.59
N VAL A 165 -1.16 26.59 -20.30
CA VAL A 165 -2.24 27.19 -21.10
C VAL A 165 -1.79 27.46 -22.53
N LYS A 166 -0.56 27.96 -22.73
CA LYS A 166 0.03 28.13 -24.07
C LYS A 166 0.14 26.79 -24.80
N SER A 167 0.60 25.74 -24.11
CA SER A 167 0.70 24.40 -24.67
C SER A 167 -0.67 23.86 -25.07
N GLN A 168 -1.66 23.97 -24.18
CA GLN A 168 -3.04 23.56 -24.45
C GLN A 168 -3.62 24.28 -25.68
N TYR A 169 -3.40 25.60 -25.79
CA TYR A 169 -3.81 26.38 -26.95
C TYR A 169 -3.16 25.88 -28.25
N ILE A 170 -1.85 25.58 -28.23
CA ILE A 170 -1.12 25.03 -29.38
C ILE A 170 -1.71 23.67 -29.81
N TYR A 171 -2.06 22.80 -28.86
CA TYR A 171 -2.70 21.51 -29.15
C TYR A 171 -4.13 21.66 -29.69
N SER A 172 -4.89 22.66 -29.23
CA SER A 172 -6.25 22.93 -29.76
C SER A 172 -6.24 23.47 -31.19
N LYS A 173 -5.19 24.19 -31.61
CA LYS A 173 -5.06 24.77 -32.96
C LYS A 173 -3.73 24.40 -33.62
N PRO A 174 -3.51 23.12 -33.98
CA PRO A 174 -2.23 22.65 -34.51
C PRO A 174 -1.88 23.26 -35.89
N LYS A 175 -2.88 23.79 -36.61
CA LYS A 175 -2.68 24.48 -37.89
C LYS A 175 -1.85 25.77 -37.75
N ASN A 176 -1.78 26.36 -36.55
CA ASN A 176 -1.08 27.62 -36.28
C ASN A 176 0.39 27.44 -35.86
N LEU A 177 0.95 26.22 -35.92
CA LEU A 177 2.36 26.02 -35.59
C LEU A 177 3.30 26.72 -36.60
N PRO A 178 4.45 27.24 -36.15
CA PRO A 178 5.51 27.75 -37.02
C PRO A 178 5.93 26.73 -38.09
N HIS A 179 6.26 27.24 -39.29
CA HIS A 179 6.59 26.40 -40.44
C HIS A 179 7.79 25.47 -40.17
N ASP A 180 8.84 25.97 -39.52
CA ASP A 180 10.03 25.18 -39.18
C ASP A 180 9.74 23.99 -38.27
N ILE A 181 8.83 24.16 -37.31
CA ILE A 181 8.43 23.10 -36.38
C ILE A 181 7.60 22.04 -37.10
N LYS A 182 6.69 22.46 -37.99
CA LYS A 182 5.90 21.54 -38.83
C LYS A 182 6.81 20.69 -39.71
N LEU A 183 7.83 21.29 -40.32
CA LEU A 183 8.79 20.58 -41.17
C LEU A 183 9.59 19.53 -40.38
N ARG A 184 10.07 19.87 -39.18
CA ARG A 184 10.78 18.93 -38.30
C ARG A 184 9.90 17.77 -37.85
N ILE A 185 8.64 18.04 -37.51
CA ILE A 185 7.67 17.01 -37.13
C ILE A 185 7.36 16.10 -38.33
N ALA A 186 7.14 16.66 -39.52
CA ALA A 186 6.87 15.89 -40.74
C ALA A 186 8.01 14.92 -41.07
N LYS A 187 9.27 15.40 -41.05
CA LYS A 187 10.46 14.54 -41.23
C LYS A 187 10.50 13.39 -40.22
N LYS A 188 10.19 13.67 -38.95
CA LYS A 188 10.18 12.65 -37.88
C LYS A 188 9.03 11.64 -38.05
N ILE A 189 7.88 12.08 -38.54
CA ILE A 189 6.74 11.19 -38.85
C ILE A 189 7.11 10.25 -40.00
N GLU A 190 7.76 10.78 -41.04
CA GLU A 190 8.20 9.99 -42.19
C GLU A 190 9.24 8.93 -41.80
N THR A 191 10.25 9.28 -41.01
CA THR A 191 11.23 8.31 -40.51
C THR A 191 10.57 7.24 -39.65
N LYS A 192 9.67 7.61 -38.74
CA LYS A 192 8.94 6.64 -37.90
C LYS A 192 7.97 5.78 -38.69
N LYS A 193 7.33 6.28 -39.74
CA LYS A 193 6.50 5.51 -40.66
C LYS A 193 7.34 4.44 -41.37
N ASN A 194 8.55 4.78 -41.80
CA ASN A 194 9.47 3.84 -42.44
C ASN A 194 9.97 2.77 -41.44
N GLU A 195 10.28 3.16 -40.20
CA GLU A 195 10.60 2.21 -39.12
C GLU A 195 9.42 1.26 -38.83
N LEU A 196 8.20 1.77 -38.76
CA LEU A 196 6.99 0.95 -38.57
C LEU A 196 6.74 0.01 -39.75
N LYS A 197 6.97 0.44 -40.99
CA LYS A 197 6.86 -0.44 -42.15
C LYS A 197 7.85 -1.60 -42.06
N LYS A 198 9.08 -1.33 -41.61
CA LYS A 198 10.08 -2.37 -41.32
C LYS A 198 9.61 -3.31 -40.21
N PHE A 199 8.97 -2.80 -39.15
CA PHE A 199 8.39 -3.62 -38.07
C PHE A 199 7.39 -4.66 -38.59
N TYR A 200 6.48 -4.27 -39.49
CA TYR A 200 5.48 -5.19 -40.03
C TYR A 200 6.07 -6.20 -41.02
N SER A 201 7.11 -5.81 -41.75
CA SER A 201 7.77 -6.67 -42.73
C SER A 201 8.73 -7.69 -42.10
N ASP A 202 9.47 -7.32 -41.06
CA ASP A 202 10.36 -8.21 -40.31
C ASP A 202 10.20 -7.99 -38.79
N PRO A 203 9.21 -8.65 -38.17
CA PRO A 203 8.98 -8.53 -36.73
C PRO A 203 10.08 -9.21 -35.90
N HIS A 204 10.91 -10.06 -36.51
CA HIS A 204 11.90 -10.85 -35.81
C HIS A 204 13.12 -10.02 -35.37
N GLU A 205 13.48 -8.99 -36.13
CA GLU A 205 14.57 -8.06 -35.77
C GLU A 205 14.35 -7.36 -34.42
N ILE A 206 13.10 -7.18 -33.99
CA ILE A 206 12.73 -6.34 -32.84
C ILE A 206 12.66 -7.15 -31.55
N ILE A 207 12.30 -8.44 -31.68
CA ILE A 207 12.32 -9.44 -30.60
C ILE A 207 13.76 -9.76 -30.17
N LYS A 208 14.78 -9.45 -30.99
CA LYS A 208 16.20 -9.50 -30.60
C LYS A 208 16.54 -8.52 -29.47
N SER A 209 15.76 -7.47 -29.27
CA SER A 209 16.03 -6.48 -28.23
C SER A 209 15.78 -7.06 -26.81
N LYS A 210 16.77 -6.86 -25.91
CA LYS A 210 16.69 -7.31 -24.50
C LYS A 210 15.44 -6.78 -23.79
N LYS A 211 15.02 -5.55 -24.11
CA LYS A 211 13.84 -4.90 -23.54
C LYS A 211 12.53 -5.56 -23.97
N ALA A 212 12.37 -5.90 -25.25
CA ALA A 212 11.17 -6.60 -25.73
C ALA A 212 11.01 -7.98 -25.07
N ARG A 213 12.12 -8.70 -24.90
CA ARG A 213 12.13 -10.00 -24.21
C ARG A 213 11.74 -9.89 -22.74
N GLN A 214 12.28 -8.91 -22.01
CA GLN A 214 11.93 -8.64 -20.61
C GLN A 214 10.47 -8.21 -20.45
N TRP A 215 9.97 -7.41 -21.39
CA TRP A 215 8.59 -6.95 -21.39
C TRP A 215 7.61 -8.11 -21.65
N MET A 216 7.92 -8.99 -22.60
CA MET A 216 7.14 -10.21 -22.89
C MET A 216 7.10 -11.15 -21.66
N GLY A 217 8.21 -11.33 -20.96
CA GLY A 217 8.26 -12.10 -19.71
C GLY A 217 7.34 -11.52 -18.63
N LEU A 218 7.29 -10.19 -18.49
CA LEU A 218 6.41 -9.53 -17.53
C LEU A 218 4.91 -9.71 -17.86
N GLN A 219 4.56 -9.77 -19.14
CA GLN A 219 3.17 -10.04 -19.56
C GLN A 219 2.75 -11.47 -19.21
N MET A 220 3.63 -12.47 -19.35
CA MET A 220 3.35 -13.85 -18.94
C MET A 220 3.09 -13.96 -17.43
N VAL A 221 3.84 -13.23 -16.60
CA VAL A 221 3.62 -13.18 -15.15
C VAL A 221 2.28 -12.52 -14.81
N LYS A 222 1.87 -11.48 -15.53
CA LYS A 222 0.58 -10.81 -15.31
C LYS A 222 -0.63 -11.68 -15.63
N VAL A 223 -0.56 -12.45 -16.72
CA VAL A 223 -1.61 -13.42 -17.10
C VAL A 223 -1.79 -14.47 -16.01
N PHE A 224 -0.68 -14.97 -15.43
CA PHE A 224 -0.72 -15.90 -14.31
C PHE A 224 -1.40 -15.31 -13.05
N LEU A 225 -1.26 -14.01 -12.84
CA LEU A 225 -1.89 -13.26 -11.74
C LEU A 225 -3.31 -12.74 -12.06
N GLY A 226 -3.89 -13.08 -13.21
CA GLY A 226 -5.22 -12.63 -13.62
C GLY A 226 -5.31 -11.15 -14.03
N ILE A 227 -4.16 -10.49 -14.27
CA ILE A 227 -4.09 -9.10 -14.69
C ILE A 227 -4.08 -9.05 -16.24
N PRO A 228 -4.90 -8.20 -16.88
CA PRO A 228 -4.99 -8.13 -18.34
C PRO A 228 -3.67 -7.67 -18.98
N ILE A 229 -3.39 -8.21 -20.17
CA ILE A 229 -2.23 -7.85 -20.98
C ILE A 229 -2.41 -6.43 -21.50
N VAL A 230 -1.52 -5.53 -21.09
CA VAL A 230 -1.51 -4.14 -21.58
C VAL A 230 -0.43 -4.03 -22.64
N PRO A 231 -0.73 -3.66 -23.90
CA PRO A 231 0.29 -3.48 -24.94
C PRO A 231 1.27 -2.36 -24.58
N GLY A 232 2.55 -2.56 -24.90
CA GLY A 232 3.64 -1.65 -24.55
C GLY A 232 3.62 -0.42 -25.44
N LYS A 233 3.98 0.74 -24.88
CA LYS A 233 4.27 1.96 -25.65
C LYS A 233 5.74 2.02 -26.03
#